data_AF-A0A4R5QBB4-F1
#
_entry.id   AF-A0A4R5QBB4-F1
#
_cell.length_a   1.000
_cell.length_b   1.000
_cell.length_c   1.000
_cell.angle_alpha   90.00
_cell.angle_beta   90.00
_cell.angle_gamma   90.00
#
_symmetry.space_group_name_H-M   'P 1'
#
loop_
_entity.id
_entity.type
_entity.pdbx_description
1 polymer ?
#
loop_
_entity_poly.entity_id
_entity_poly.type
_entity_poly.pdbx_seq_one_letter_code
_entity_poly.pdbx_strand_id
1 'polypeptide(L)' 'MSVTREEILVLGLTAGVVGSLVGGLMLGIGLGLAVNGANIGWLLVLPAAPVAGLLGYALARKLAKRV' A
#
# COMPACT_ATOMS: atom_id res chain seq x y z
N MET A 1 -19.59 13.77 15.31
CA MET A 1 -18.85 12.60 15.82
C MET A 1 -17.40 13.04 15.89
N SER A 2 -16.82 13.23 17.07
CA SER A 2 -15.47 13.77 17.22
C SER A 2 -14.43 12.68 16.93
N VAL A 3 -13.55 12.90 15.95
CA VAL A 3 -12.41 12.00 15.68
C VAL A 3 -11.42 12.09 16.84
N THR A 4 -11.03 10.95 17.41
CA THR A 4 -10.03 10.93 18.50
C THR A 4 -8.60 10.85 17.95
N ARG A 5 -7.62 11.25 18.78
CA ARG A 5 -6.20 11.16 18.39
C ARG A 5 -5.76 9.72 18.18
N GLU A 6 -6.27 8.79 18.98
CA GLU A 6 -5.99 7.36 18.79
C GLU A 6 -6.44 6.87 17.41
N GLU A 7 -7.62 7.29 16.94
CA GLU A 7 -8.14 6.89 15.62
C GLU A 7 -7.23 7.38 14.49
N ILE A 8 -6.69 8.60 14.58
CA ILE A 8 -5.74 9.14 13.60
C ILE A 8 -4.47 8.29 13.55
N LEU A 9 -3.93 7.94 14.72
CA LEU A 9 -2.70 7.13 14.83
C LEU A 9 -2.91 5.71 14.30
N VAL A 10 -4.00 5.05 14.68
CA VAL A 10 -4.35 3.70 14.20
C VAL A 10 -4.53 3.70 12.69
N LEU A 11 -5.17 4.73 12.12
CA LEU A 11 -5.38 4.81 10.69
C LEU A 11 -4.07 5.04 9.93
N GLY A 12 -3.20 5.91 10.44
CA GLY A 12 -1.86 6.13 9.87
C GLY A 12 -1.00 4.86 9.90
N LEU A 13 -1.01 4.15 11.03
CA LEU A 13 -0.31 2.86 11.18
C LEU A 13 -0.86 1.83 10.19
N THR A 14 -2.19 1.71 10.09
CA THR A 14 -2.85 0.78 9.18
C THR A 14 -2.52 1.10 7.72
N ALA A 15 -2.57 2.38 7.35
CA ALA A 15 -2.24 2.82 5.99
C ALA A 15 -0.78 2.54 5.62
N GLY A 16 0.16 2.84 6.53
CA GLY A 16 1.58 2.55 6.32
C GLY A 16 1.86 1.05 6.21
N VAL A 17 1.31 0.24 7.13
CA VAL A 17 1.50 -1.20 7.13
C VAL A 17 0.88 -1.83 5.89
N VAL A 18 -0.40 -1.57 5.59
CA VAL A 18 -1.07 -2.17 4.42
C VAL A 18 -0.39 -1.76 3.12
N GLY A 19 -0.05 -0.48 2.95
CA GLY A 19 0.64 0.00 1.74
C GLY A 19 2.01 -0.66 1.55
N SER A 20 2.82 -0.71 2.61
CA SER A 20 4.17 -1.30 2.56
C SER A 20 4.15 -2.81 2.36
N LEU A 21 3.21 -3.53 2.99
CA LEU A 21 3.08 -4.98 2.84
C LEU A 21 2.64 -5.35 1.42
N VAL A 22 1.61 -4.70 0.89
CA VAL A 22 1.11 -4.98 -0.46
C VAL A 22 2.15 -4.57 -1.52
N GLY A 23 2.68 -3.36 -1.43
CA GLY A 23 3.71 -2.88 -2.36
C GLY A 23 4.99 -3.71 -2.31
N GLY A 24 5.48 -4.01 -1.10
CA GLY A 24 6.68 -4.79 -0.87
C GLY A 24 6.55 -6.22 -1.40
N LEU A 25 5.41 -6.88 -1.18
CA LEU A 25 5.15 -8.22 -1.72
C LEU A 25 5.02 -8.21 -3.25
N MET A 26 4.29 -7.25 -3.82
CA MET A 26 4.19 -7.13 -5.29
C MET A 26 5.56 -6.91 -5.93
N LEU A 27 6.38 -6.03 -5.33
CA LEU A 27 7.73 -5.78 -5.80
C LEU A 27 8.62 -7.02 -5.65
N GLY A 28 8.64 -7.64 -4.46
CA GLY A 28 9.48 -8.80 -4.18
C GLY A 28 9.16 -10.01 -5.06
N ILE A 29 7.87 -10.35 -5.19
CA ILE A 29 7.41 -11.45 -6.03
C ILE A 29 7.64 -11.11 -7.51
N GLY A 30 7.26 -9.91 -7.94
CA GLY A 30 7.43 -9.47 -9.33
C GLY A 30 8.88 -9.47 -9.78
N LEU A 31 9.77 -8.95 -8.94
CA LEU A 31 11.20 -8.90 -9.23
C LEU A 31 11.81 -10.30 -9.23
N GLY A 32 11.39 -11.16 -8.29
CA GLY A 32 11.77 -12.57 -8.28
C GLY A 32 11.38 -13.29 -9.58
N LEU A 33 10.17 -13.08 -10.07
CA LEU A 33 9.72 -13.66 -11.35
C LEU A 33 10.52 -13.10 -12.55
N ALA A 34 10.72 -11.78 -12.60
CA ALA A 34 11.45 -11.13 -13.69
C ALA A 34 12.92 -11.60 -13.75
N VAL A 35 13.59 -11.71 -12.60
CA VAL A 35 14.99 -12.18 -12.51
C VAL A 35 15.11 -13.67 -12.90
N ASN A 36 14.08 -14.48 -12.64
CA ASN A 36 14.03 -15.89 -13.07
C ASN A 36 13.56 -16.09 -14.52
N GLY A 37 13.50 -15.03 -15.34
CA GLY A 37 13.16 -15.10 -16.76
C GLY A 37 11.66 -15.12 -17.08
N ALA A 38 10.79 -15.11 -16.06
CA ALA A 38 9.36 -14.94 -16.23
C ALA A 38 9.04 -13.44 -16.38
N ASN A 39 9.12 -12.93 -17.62
CA ASN A 39 8.87 -11.53 -17.96
C ASN A 39 7.50 -11.00 -17.51
N ILE A 40 6.54 -11.89 -17.25
CA ILE A 40 5.26 -11.52 -16.65
C ILE A 40 5.40 -10.87 -15.26
N GLY A 41 6.52 -11.10 -14.56
CA GLY A 41 6.84 -10.45 -13.29
C GLY A 41 6.82 -8.92 -13.33
N TRP A 42 7.09 -8.32 -14.50
CA TRP A 42 7.00 -6.87 -14.67
C TRP A 42 5.60 -6.30 -14.43
N LEU A 43 4.54 -7.10 -14.63
CA LEU A 43 3.17 -6.71 -14.30
C LEU A 43 2.96 -6.50 -12.79
N LEU A 44 3.78 -7.12 -11.94
CA LEU A 44 3.74 -6.92 -10.50
C LEU A 44 4.72 -5.82 -10.06
N VAL A 45 5.91 -5.75 -10.67
CA VAL A 45 6.95 -4.76 -10.33
C VAL A 45 6.50 -3.32 -10.61
N LEU A 46 6.04 -3.06 -11.83
CA LEU A 46 5.73 -1.68 -12.28
C LEU A 46 4.64 -1.01 -11.43
N PRO A 47 3.50 -1.67 -11.11
CA PRO A 47 2.47 -1.04 -10.31
C PRO A 47 2.71 -1.15 -8.80
N ALA A 48 3.75 -1.82 -8.31
CA ALA A 48 3.95 -2.03 -6.87
C ALA A 48 3.92 -0.72 -6.06
N ALA A 49 4.68 0.29 -6.50
CA ALA A 49 4.74 1.60 -5.85
C ALA A 49 3.41 2.38 -5.91
N PRO A 50 2.75 2.55 -7.08
CA PRO A 50 1.46 3.24 -7.12
C PRO A 50 0.36 2.48 -6.39
N VAL A 51 0.33 1.14 -6.39
CA VAL A 51 -0.65 0.36 -5.62
C VAL A 51 -0.46 0.57 -4.11
N ALA A 52 0.78 0.57 -3.62
CA ALA A 52 1.09 0.90 -2.23
C ALA A 52 0.58 2.31 -1.85
N GLY A 53 0.87 3.30 -2.69
CA GLY A 53 0.45 4.68 -2.50
C GLY A 53 -1.07 4.86 -2.56
N LEU A 54 -1.74 4.19 -3.50
CA LEU A 54 -3.21 4.25 -3.65
C LEU A 54 -3.93 3.64 -2.46
N LEU A 55 -3.41 2.54 -1.90
CA LEU A 55 -3.96 1.94 -0.69
C LEU A 55 -3.80 2.86 0.51
N GLY A 56 -2.62 3.45 0.69
CA GLY A 56 -2.38 4.46 1.72
C GLY A 56 -3.30 5.67 1.58
N TYR A 57 -3.45 6.18 0.35
CA TYR A 57 -4.35 7.30 0.03
C TYR A 57 -5.81 6.97 0.30
N ALA A 58 -6.29 5.80 -0.11
CA ALA A 58 -7.68 5.38 0.11
C ALA A 58 -8.01 5.26 1.59
N LEU A 59 -7.07 4.75 2.40
CA LEU A 59 -7.21 4.68 3.86
C LEU A 59 -7.18 6.09 4.47
N ALA A 60 -6.21 6.94 4.10
CA ALA A 60 -6.14 8.33 4.57
C ALA A 60 -7.40 9.15 4.21
N ARG A 61 -7.98 8.91 3.03
CA ARG A 61 -9.21 9.58 2.58
C ARG A 61 -10.42 9.22 3.45
N LYS A 62 -10.43 8.04 4.09
CA LYS A 62 -11.47 7.69 5.09
C LYS A 62 -11.32 8.53 6.36
N LEU A 63 -10.10 8.89 6.77
CA LEU A 63 -9.87 9.82 7.89
C LEU A 63 -10.42 11.19 7.57
N ALA A 64 -10.04 11.74 6.41
CA ALA A 64 -10.38 13.09 6.00
C ALA A 64 -11.89 13.32 5.86
N LYS A 65 -12.68 12.26 5.66
CA LYS A 65 -14.15 12.33 5.63
C LYS A 65 -14.80 12.31 7.03
N ARG A 66 -14.04 11.95 8.07
CA ARG A 66 -14.52 11.84 9.45
C ARG A 66 -14.11 13.05 10.29
N VAL A 67 -12.98 13.67 9.95
CA VAL A 67 -12.49 14.94 10.51
C VAL A 67 -13.34 16.11 10.00
#